data_AF-A0A958DK67-F1
#
_entry.id   AF-A0A958DK67-F1
#
_cell.length_a   1.000
_cell.length_b   1.000
_cell.length_c   1.000
_cell.angle_alpha   90.00
_cell.angle_beta   90.00
_cell.angle_gamma   90.00
#
_symmetry.space_group_name_H-M   'P 1'
#
loop_
_entity.id
_entity.type
_entity.pdbx_description
1 polymer ?
#
loop_
_entity_poly.entity_id
_entity_poly.type
_entity_poly.pdbx_seq_one_letter_code
_entity_poly.pdbx_strand_id
1 'polypeptide(L)'
;MALDIQHTFLERFLRYVQIDTQSDSASKTIPSTEKQKNLGKILVEELKSIGIKDAHLDEYGYVYATIPANTDKANVPVICFCSHMDTSPDCSGKGVKPIIH
;
A
#
# COMPACT_ATOMS: atom_id res chain seq x y z
N MET A 1 11.93 26.49 -7.20
CA MET A 1 12.59 25.26 -6.72
C MET A 1 12.00 24.11 -7.53
N ALA A 2 12.79 23.51 -8.42
CA ALA A 2 12.37 22.27 -9.07
C ALA A 2 12.22 21.20 -7.97
N LEU A 3 11.13 20.43 -8.00
CA LEU A 3 11.05 19.22 -7.18
C LEU A 3 12.20 18.32 -7.64
N ASP A 4 13.20 18.15 -6.78
CA ASP A 4 14.20 17.10 -6.91
C ASP A 4 13.47 15.78 -6.68
N ILE A 5 12.92 15.20 -7.75
CA ILE A 5 12.25 13.90 -7.68
C ILE A 5 13.36 12.86 -7.52
N GLN A 6 13.79 12.66 -6.27
CA GLN A 6 14.46 11.41 -5.93
C GLN A 6 13.53 10.27 -6.34
N HIS A 7 14.04 9.30 -7.11
CA HIS A 7 13.30 8.19 -7.72
C HIS A 7 12.73 7.16 -6.70
N THR A 8 12.21 7.64 -5.58
CA THR A 8 11.57 6.87 -4.49
C THR A 8 10.41 6.01 -4.98
N PHE A 9 9.71 6.43 -6.05
CA PHE A 9 8.62 5.64 -6.62
C PHE A 9 9.11 4.30 -7.18
N LEU A 10 10.16 4.33 -8.02
CA LEU A 10 10.65 3.12 -8.69
C LEU A 10 11.16 2.11 -7.65
N GLU A 11 11.97 2.57 -6.69
CA GLU A 11 12.49 1.71 -5.62
C GLU A 11 11.35 1.08 -4.79
N ARG A 12 10.35 1.87 -4.40
CA ARG A 12 9.17 1.38 -3.65
C ARG A 12 8.37 0.37 -4.48
N PHE A 13 8.09 0.70 -5.74
CA PHE A 13 7.36 -0.18 -6.65
C PHE A 13 8.08 -1.52 -6.81
N LEU A 14 9.37 -1.51 -7.12
CA LEU A 14 10.18 -2.73 -7.27
C LEU A 14 10.27 -3.54 -5.98
N ARG A 15 10.27 -2.89 -4.81
CA ARG A 15 10.19 -3.57 -3.51
C ARG A 15 8.83 -4.24 -3.31
N TYR A 16 7.73 -3.58 -3.66
CA TYR A 16 6.38 -4.10 -3.43
C TYR A 16 6.05 -5.29 -4.32
N VAL A 17 6.42 -5.24 -5.60
CA VAL A 17 6.11 -6.34 -6.55
C VAL A 17 6.81 -7.66 -6.20
N GLN A 18 7.85 -7.62 -5.37
CA GLN A 18 8.54 -8.83 -4.88
C GLN A 18 7.82 -9.49 -3.68
N ILE A 19 6.83 -8.81 -3.09
CA ILE A 19 6.06 -9.32 -1.96
C ILE A 19 4.88 -10.12 -2.52
N ASP A 20 4.81 -11.40 -2.17
CA ASP A 20 3.69 -12.25 -2.56
C ASP A 20 2.41 -11.84 -1.83
N THR A 21 1.51 -11.16 -2.55
CA THR A 21 0.19 -10.72 -2.07
C THR A 21 -0.94 -11.39 -2.84
N GLN A 22 -0.69 -12.47 -3.58
CA GLN A 22 -1.70 -13.10 -4.42
C GLN A 22 -2.95 -13.51 -3.61
N SER A 23 -4.13 -13.16 -4.10
CA SER A 23 -5.41 -13.54 -3.49
C SER A 23 -5.79 -15.00 -3.76
N ASP A 24 -6.70 -15.54 -2.95
CA ASP A 24 -7.25 -16.89 -3.10
C ASP A 24 -8.77 -16.82 -3.24
N SER A 25 -9.29 -17.14 -4.42
CA SER A 25 -10.72 -17.10 -4.73
C SER A 25 -11.55 -18.17 -4.01
N ALA A 26 -10.91 -19.24 -3.51
CA ALA A 26 -11.59 -20.29 -2.76
C ALA A 26 -11.67 -19.98 -1.25
N SER A 27 -10.95 -18.96 -0.79
CA SER A 27 -10.90 -18.58 0.61
C SER A 27 -12.22 -18.00 1.11
N LYS A 28 -12.50 -18.25 2.39
CA LYS A 28 -13.66 -17.70 3.12
C LYS A 28 -13.25 -16.67 4.17
N THR A 29 -11.97 -16.29 4.21
CA THR A 29 -11.43 -15.32 5.15
C THR A 29 -11.21 -13.97 4.49
N ILE A 30 -11.06 -12.92 5.30
CA ILE A 30 -10.64 -11.60 4.86
C ILE A 30 -9.39 -11.22 5.67
N PRO A 31 -8.24 -10.98 5.02
CA PRO A 31 -7.99 -11.11 3.58
C PRO A 31 -8.07 -12.58 3.15
N SER A 32 -8.20 -12.82 1.85
CA SER A 32 -8.27 -14.18 1.31
C SER A 32 -6.99 -14.98 1.57
N THR A 33 -5.84 -14.30 1.63
CA THR A 33 -4.55 -14.88 2.01
C THR A 33 -3.85 -14.00 3.05
N GLU A 34 -3.40 -14.58 4.17
CA GLU A 34 -2.74 -13.82 5.25
C GLU A 34 -1.44 -13.13 4.80
N LYS A 35 -0.80 -13.64 3.74
CA LYS A 35 0.40 -13.03 3.14
C LYS A 35 0.16 -11.61 2.61
N GLN A 36 -1.07 -11.24 2.26
CA GLN A 36 -1.43 -9.86 1.89
C GLN A 36 -1.07 -8.85 2.99
N LYS A 37 -1.18 -9.24 4.27
CA LYS A 37 -0.84 -8.38 5.41
C LYS A 37 0.66 -8.06 5.49
N ASN A 38 1.53 -8.80 4.80
CA ASN A 38 2.97 -8.51 4.79
C ASN A 38 3.27 -7.18 4.10
N LEU A 39 2.63 -6.91 2.96
CA LEU A 39 2.72 -5.60 2.31
C LEU A 39 2.04 -4.53 3.18
N GLY A 40 0.87 -4.83 3.76
CA GLY A 40 0.15 -3.89 4.64
C GLY A 40 1.00 -3.39 5.82
N LYS A 41 1.74 -4.27 6.49
CA LYS A 41 2.67 -3.90 7.59
C LYS A 41 3.77 -2.95 7.11
N ILE A 42 4.36 -3.21 5.95
CA ILE A 42 5.39 -2.34 5.35
C ILE A 42 4.80 -0.97 5.03
N LEU A 43 3.61 -0.92 4.45
CA LEU A 43 2.92 0.34 4.14
C LEU A 43 2.63 1.16 5.39
N VAL A 44 2.16 0.53 6.48
CA VAL A 44 1.92 1.23 7.76
C VAL A 44 3.22 1.84 8.30
N GLU A 45 4.32 1.09 8.31
CA GLU A 45 5.59 1.60 8.81
C GLU A 45 6.14 2.73 7.93
N GLU A 46 5.99 2.63 6.61
CA GLU A 46 6.36 3.71 5.69
C GLU A 46 5.51 4.97 5.92
N LEU A 47 4.18 4.83 6.05
CA LEU A 47 3.27 5.95 6.32
C LEU A 47 3.61 6.64 7.65
N LYS A 48 3.92 5.87 8.70
CA LYS A 48 4.40 6.41 9.97
C LYS A 48 5.75 7.13 9.82
N SER A 49 6.68 6.57 9.04
CA SER A 49 8.01 7.15 8.83
C SER A 49 7.95 8.51 8.12
N ILE A 50 6.94 8.75 7.29
CA ILE A 50 6.71 10.05 6.62
C ILE A 50 5.83 11.00 7.45
N GLY A 51 5.49 10.64 8.69
CA GLY A 51 4.80 11.50 9.65
C GLY A 51 3.28 11.29 9.76
N ILE A 52 2.71 10.27 9.11
CA ILE A 52 1.27 9.94 9.21
C ILE A 52 1.05 9.05 10.44
N LYS A 53 0.70 9.68 11.57
CA LYS A 53 0.69 9.03 12.89
C LYS A 53 -0.47 8.07 13.12
N ASP A 54 -1.59 8.27 12.44
CA ASP A 54 -2.79 7.44 12.58
C ASP A 54 -2.77 6.20 11.67
N ALA A 55 -1.67 5.99 10.93
CA ALA A 55 -1.53 4.85 10.04
C ALA A 55 -1.61 3.53 10.81
N HIS A 56 -2.53 2.65 10.41
CA HIS A 56 -2.72 1.35 11.04
C HIS A 56 -3.23 0.31 10.04
N LEU A 57 -2.99 -0.96 10.38
CA LEU A 57 -3.50 -2.13 9.68
C LEU A 57 -4.54 -2.79 10.58
N ASP A 58 -5.76 -2.97 10.09
CA ASP A 58 -6.82 -3.63 10.84
C ASP A 58 -6.74 -5.17 10.77
N GLU A 59 -7.67 -5.85 11.47
CA GLU A 59 -7.72 -7.31 11.51
C GLU A 59 -8.03 -7.96 10.14
N TYR A 60 -8.73 -7.24 9.27
CA TYR A 60 -9.15 -7.66 7.93
C TYR A 60 -8.11 -7.33 6.85
N GLY A 61 -7.01 -6.69 7.21
CA GLY A 61 -5.92 -6.38 6.31
C GLY A 61 -6.05 -5.04 5.57
N TYR A 62 -6.93 -4.14 6.00
CA TYR A 62 -7.01 -2.79 5.45
C TYR A 62 -5.98 -1.86 6.09
N VAL A 63 -5.29 -1.08 5.27
CA VAL A 63 -4.40 -0.01 5.71
C VAL A 63 -5.16 1.31 5.63
N TYR A 64 -5.30 1.99 6.76
CA TYR A 64 -5.88 3.32 6.86
C TYR A 64 -4.83 4.34 7.29
N ALA A 65 -4.96 5.56 6.80
CA ALA A 65 -4.10 6.70 7.13
C ALA A 65 -4.81 8.01 6.76
N THR A 66 -4.56 9.08 7.52
CA THR A 66 -5.15 10.40 7.27
C THR A 66 -4.06 11.45 7.10
N ILE A 67 -4.09 12.19 6.00
CA ILE A 67 -3.29 13.40 5.84
C ILE A 67 -4.14 14.59 6.31
N PRO A 68 -3.73 15.33 7.35
CA PRO A 68 -4.48 16.50 7.81
C PRO A 68 -4.61 17.56 6.71
N ALA A 69 -5.68 18.35 6.78
CA ALA A 69 -5.84 19.52 5.91
C ALA A 69 -4.66 20.48 6.09
N ASN A 70 -4.21 21.07 4.98
CA ASN A 70 -3.11 22.03 4.94
C ASN A 70 -3.60 23.45 4.55
N THR A 71 -4.89 23.72 4.73
CA THR A 71 -5.54 24.98 4.36
C THR A 71 -6.59 25.38 5.39
N ASP A 72 -6.73 26.68 5.63
CA ASP A 72 -7.74 27.24 6.55
C ASP A 72 -9.11 27.45 5.90
N LYS A 73 -9.27 27.06 4.62
CA LYS A 73 -10.55 27.18 3.92
C LYS A 73 -11.60 26.32 4.64
N ALA A 74 -12.71 26.94 5.00
CA ALA A 74 -13.86 26.22 5.55
C ALA A 74 -14.50 25.31 4.48
N ASN A 75 -15.11 24.21 4.93
CA ASN A 75 -15.93 23.30 4.11
C ASN A 75 -15.20 22.66 2.92
N VAL A 76 -13.91 22.38 3.04
CA VAL A 76 -13.19 21.57 2.06
C VAL A 76 -13.59 20.09 2.24
N PRO A 77 -14.08 19.39 1.20
CA PRO A 77 -14.48 18.00 1.32
C PRO A 77 -13.26 17.08 1.51
N VAL A 78 -13.44 16.03 2.31
CA VAL A 78 -12.46 14.95 2.45
C VAL A 78 -12.49 14.08 1.18
N ILE A 79 -11.32 13.67 0.70
CA ILE A 79 -11.16 12.78 -0.46
C ILE A 79 -10.45 11.48 -0.01
N CYS A 80 -10.87 10.31 -0.53
CA CYS A 80 -10.14 9.05 -0.38
C CYS A 80 -9.35 8.75 -1.66
N PHE A 81 -8.07 8.46 -1.49
CA PHE A 81 -7.31 7.68 -2.46
C PHE A 81 -7.27 6.26 -1.95
N CYS A 82 -7.76 5.33 -2.76
CA CYS A 82 -7.89 3.96 -2.35
C CYS A 82 -7.25 3.05 -3.43
N SER A 83 -6.57 1.99 -3.01
CA SER A 83 -5.89 1.02 -3.88
C SER A 83 -5.95 -0.35 -3.21
N HIS A 84 -5.80 -1.42 -3.99
CA HIS A 84 -5.76 -2.79 -3.48
C HIS A 84 -4.30 -3.29 -3.40
N MET A 85 -4.05 -4.25 -2.52
CA MET A 85 -2.71 -4.81 -2.27
C MET A 85 -2.47 -6.15 -2.97
N ASP A 86 -3.53 -6.87 -3.29
CA ASP A 86 -3.45 -8.23 -3.82
C ASP A 86 -3.14 -8.26 -5.31
N THR A 87 -2.58 -9.39 -5.74
CA THR A 87 -2.35 -9.71 -7.16
C THR A 87 -3.28 -10.84 -7.60
N SER A 88 -3.61 -10.86 -8.89
CA SER A 88 -4.55 -11.86 -9.46
C SER A 88 -4.06 -13.30 -9.22
N PRO A 89 -4.98 -14.25 -8.92
CA PRO A 89 -4.66 -15.68 -8.90
C PRO A 89 -4.28 -16.24 -10.28
N ASP A 90 -4.58 -15.53 -11.38
CA ASP A 90 -4.34 -16.01 -12.75
C ASP A 90 -2.86 -16.22 -13.10
N CYS A 91 -1.96 -15.50 -12.41
CA CYS A 91 -0.52 -15.65 -12.56
C CYS A 91 0.17 -15.53 -11.20
N SER A 92 1.23 -16.30 -10.97
CA SER A 92 1.90 -16.32 -9.68
C SER A 92 2.56 -14.98 -9.36
N GLY A 93 2.15 -14.37 -8.24
CA GLY A 93 2.84 -13.22 -7.62
C GLY A 93 4.06 -13.62 -6.77
N LYS A 94 4.43 -14.91 -6.73
CA LYS A 94 5.50 -15.42 -5.88
C LYS A 94 6.84 -15.44 -6.63
N GLY A 95 7.89 -14.89 -5.99
CA GLY A 95 9.26 -14.96 -6.52
C GLY A 95 9.49 -14.07 -7.74
N VAL A 96 8.72 -12.98 -7.85
CA VAL A 96 8.88 -11.97 -8.89
C VAL A 96 10.31 -11.41 -8.87
N LYS A 97 10.92 -11.33 -10.06
CA LYS A 97 12.23 -10.70 -10.29
C LYS A 97 12.03 -9.53 -11.26
N PRO A 98 11.90 -8.29 -10.75
CA PRO A 98 11.68 -7.13 -11.61
C PRO A 98 12.82 -6.92 -12.61
N ILE A 99 12.48 -6.56 -13.84
CA ILE A 99 13.43 -6.23 -14.92
C ILE A 99 13.21 -4.76 -15.30
N ILE A 100 14.30 -4.00 -15.35
CA ILE A 100 14.31 -2.58 -15.76
C ILE A 100 15.15 -2.50 -17.04
N HIS A 101 14.66 -1.76 -18.04
CA HIS A 101 15.32 -1.58 -19.35
C HIS A 101 15.94 -0.19 -19.47
#